data_AF-A0A6G8QBZ7-F1
#
_entry.id   AF-A0A6G8QBZ7-F1
#
_cell.length_a   1.000
_cell.length_b   1.000
_cell.length_c   1.000
_cell.angle_alpha   90.00
_cell.angle_beta   90.00
_cell.angle_gamma   90.00
#
_symmetry.space_group_name_H-M   'P 1'
#
loop_
_entity.id
_entity.type
_entity.pdbx_description
1 polymer ?
#
loop_
_entity_poly.entity_id
_entity_poly.type
_entity_poly.pdbx_seq_one_letter_code
_entity_poly.pdbx_strand_id
1 'polypeptide(L)'
;MRRGMFKLGVAVVLVVEVVGFLLLTLVTPAVPAWVLVLLLPLTVGIALVVRRELDSPAHRLRRLSPEAITGHRPRRPAAESPETLSRSIAERAGEIRRALTELPADETRVEMCALGYRACANDMITLTHLINEALPNAPLLRRLKLRRARKRAIDALAEAREAIPSEALRASRQEQQ
;
A
#
# COMPACT_ATOMS: atom_id res chain seq x y z
N MET A 1 5.96 -6.11 9.82
CA MET A 1 5.44 -7.18 10.70
C MET A 1 3.91 -7.09 10.77
N ARG A 2 3.21 -8.21 10.52
CA ARG A 2 1.74 -8.24 10.37
C ARG A 2 1.05 -7.84 11.68
N ARG A 3 0.00 -7.01 11.58
CA ARG A 3 -0.88 -6.48 12.65
C ARG A 3 -1.34 -7.53 13.69
N GLY A 4 -1.38 -8.82 13.33
CA GLY A 4 -1.68 -9.92 14.24
C GLY A 4 -0.56 -10.26 15.25
N MET A 5 0.71 -10.13 14.85
CA MET A 5 1.86 -10.40 15.74
C MET A 5 1.97 -9.39 16.87
N PHE A 6 1.54 -8.15 16.65
CA PHE A 6 1.53 -7.11 17.68
C PHE A 6 0.44 -7.36 18.73
N LYS A 7 -0.75 -7.78 18.30
CA LYS A 7 -1.82 -8.18 19.24
C LYS A 7 -1.39 -9.37 20.08
N LEU A 8 -0.70 -10.34 19.47
CA LEU A 8 -0.11 -11.47 20.18
C LEU A 8 0.98 -11.01 21.16
N GLY A 9 1.87 -10.09 20.76
CA GLY A 9 2.89 -9.55 21.65
C GLY A 9 2.31 -8.83 22.87
N VAL A 10 1.30 -7.97 22.66
CA VAL A 10 0.61 -7.29 23.75
C VAL A 10 -0.15 -8.29 24.64
N ALA A 11 -0.83 -9.27 24.05
CA ALA A 11 -1.51 -10.31 24.81
C ALA A 11 -0.54 -11.17 25.63
N VAL A 12 0.63 -11.51 25.09
CA VAL A 12 1.67 -12.28 25.78
C VAL A 12 2.25 -11.48 26.95
N VAL A 13 2.57 -10.20 26.74
CA VAL A 13 3.05 -9.32 27.83
C VAL A 13 2.00 -9.24 28.94
N LEU A 14 0.72 -9.07 28.58
CA LEU A 14 -0.37 -8.99 29.54
C LEU A 14 -0.56 -10.31 30.32
N VAL A 15 -0.44 -11.46 29.65
CA VAL A 15 -0.50 -12.77 30.31
C VAL A 15 0.69 -12.97 31.26
N VAL A 16 1.90 -12.61 30.84
CA VAL A 16 3.12 -12.72 31.67
C VAL A 16 3.02 -11.82 32.90
N GLU A 17 2.51 -10.60 32.77
CA GLU A 17 2.28 -9.69 33.89
C GLU A 17 1.23 -10.24 34.88
N VAL A 18 0.10 -10.77 34.37
CA VAL A 18 -0.96 -11.35 35.21
C VAL A 18 -0.47 -12.60 35.95
N VAL A 19 0.27 -13.48 35.28
CA VAL A 19 0.83 -14.70 35.90
C VAL A 19 1.92 -14.35 36.93
N GLY A 20 2.79 -13.39 36.60
CA GLY A 20 3.81 -12.88 37.53
C GLY A 20 3.18 -12.29 38.79
N PHE A 21 2.06 -11.57 38.65
CA PHE A 21 1.31 -11.03 39.78
C PHE A 21 0.63 -12.12 40.62
N LEU A 22 0.03 -13.12 39.98
CA LEU A 22 -0.59 -14.24 40.70
C LEU A 22 0.45 -14.99 41.54
N LEU A 23 1.65 -15.21 40.98
CA LEU A 23 2.78 -15.80 41.70
C LEU A 23 3.30 -14.88 42.82
N LEU A 24 3.36 -13.58 42.60
CA LEU A 24 3.85 -12.62 43.59
C LEU A 24 2.90 -12.49 44.79
N THR A 25 1.59 -12.45 44.55
CA THR A 25 0.56 -12.44 45.62
C THR A 25 0.55 -13.73 46.45
N LEU A 26 1.00 -14.84 45.86
CA LEU A 26 1.20 -16.12 46.55
C LEU A 26 2.44 -16.12 47.47
N VAL A 27 3.47 -15.32 47.14
CA VAL A 27 4.76 -15.30 47.87
C VAL A 27 4.81 -14.16 48.90
N THR A 28 4.13 -13.03 48.65
CA THR A 28 4.14 -11.87 49.55
C THR A 28 2.71 -11.31 49.73
N PRO A 29 1.97 -11.73 50.77
CA PRO A 29 0.60 -11.26 51.03
C PRO A 29 0.49 -9.78 51.43
N ALA A 30 1.60 -9.04 51.44
CA ALA A 30 1.71 -7.66 51.92
C ALA A 30 1.94 -6.61 50.81
N VAL A 31 1.88 -6.98 49.51
CA VAL A 31 2.06 -5.99 48.43
C VAL A 31 0.72 -5.28 48.17
N PRO A 32 0.61 -3.96 48.43
CA PRO A 32 -0.66 -3.25 48.28
C PRO A 32 -1.03 -3.10 46.80
N ALA A 33 -2.27 -3.47 46.46
CA ALA A 33 -2.83 -3.46 45.10
C ALA A 33 -2.72 -2.11 44.36
N TRP A 34 -2.51 -1.01 45.08
CA TRP A 34 -2.28 0.34 44.54
C TRP A 34 -1.03 0.44 43.66
N VAL A 35 -0.01 -0.39 43.88
CA VAL A 35 1.21 -0.41 43.05
C VAL A 35 0.88 -0.88 41.62
N LEU A 36 -0.10 -1.78 41.47
CA LEU A 36 -0.55 -2.30 40.18
C LEU A 36 -1.33 -1.23 39.38
N VAL A 37 -2.12 -0.41 40.07
CA VAL A 37 -2.89 0.69 39.46
C VAL A 37 -1.98 1.75 38.83
N LEU A 38 -0.74 1.90 39.32
CA LEU A 38 0.23 2.84 38.77
C LEU A 38 1.09 2.25 37.64
N LEU A 39 1.43 0.97 37.71
CA LEU A 39 2.29 0.31 36.72
C LEU A 39 1.55 -0.01 35.41
N LEU A 40 0.28 -0.41 35.49
CA LEU A 40 -0.53 -0.77 34.31
C LEU A 40 -0.72 0.39 33.30
N PRO A 41 -1.10 1.62 33.70
CA PRO A 41 -1.21 2.72 32.75
C PRO A 41 0.15 3.19 32.23
N LEU A 42 1.22 3.00 33.00
CA LEU A 42 2.58 3.39 32.62
C LEU A 42 3.12 2.51 31.48
N THR A 43 2.98 1.19 31.59
CA THR A 43 3.44 0.26 30.54
C THR A 43 2.63 0.41 29.26
N VAL A 44 1.31 0.56 29.38
CA VAL A 44 0.42 0.83 28.24
C VAL A 44 0.73 2.19 27.60
N GLY A 45 0.98 3.22 28.41
CA GLY A 45 1.34 4.56 27.96
C GLY A 45 2.65 4.58 27.18
N ILE A 46 3.70 3.94 27.70
CA ILE A 46 4.99 3.81 27.02
C ILE A 46 4.84 3.04 25.71
N ALA A 47 4.09 1.93 25.70
CA ALA A 47 3.84 1.16 24.49
C ALA A 47 3.10 1.97 23.41
N LEU A 48 2.17 2.84 23.81
CA LEU A 48 1.45 3.74 22.90
C LEU A 48 2.35 4.82 22.31
N VAL A 49 3.23 5.42 23.11
CA VAL A 49 4.19 6.44 22.67
C VAL A 49 5.21 5.83 21.71
N VAL A 50 5.81 4.69 22.06
CA VAL A 50 6.74 3.96 21.18
C VAL A 50 6.07 3.59 19.87
N ARG A 51 4.80 3.16 19.91
CA ARG A 51 4.03 2.88 18.70
C ARG A 51 3.79 4.13 17.87
N ARG A 52 3.46 5.26 18.50
CA ARG A 52 3.22 6.52 17.79
C ARG A 52 4.48 7.04 17.09
N GLU A 53 5.64 6.89 17.72
CA GLU A 53 6.94 7.21 17.14
C GLU A 53 7.32 6.26 15.98
N LEU A 54 7.08 4.95 16.14
CA LEU A 54 7.38 3.97 15.08
C LEU A 54 6.40 4.06 13.89
N ASP A 55 5.14 4.45 14.13
CA ASP A 55 4.16 4.71 13.09
C ASP A 55 4.27 6.13 12.51
N SER A 56 5.16 6.98 13.03
CA SER A 56 5.39 8.33 12.50
C SER A 56 5.81 8.26 11.02
N PRO A 57 5.18 9.06 10.15
CA PRO A 57 5.53 9.10 8.74
C PRO A 57 7.00 9.50 8.54
N ALA A 58 7.58 10.31 9.43
CA ALA A 58 8.99 10.67 9.43
C ALA A 58 9.91 9.45 9.68
N HIS A 59 9.49 8.52 10.55
CA HIS A 59 10.25 7.29 10.83
C HIS A 59 10.14 6.28 9.68
N ARG A 60 8.98 6.22 8.99
CA ARG A 60 8.82 5.43 7.76
C ARG A 60 9.65 5.99 6.60
N LEU A 61 9.70 7.32 6.46
CA LEU A 61 10.54 7.99 5.47
C LEU A 61 12.03 7.74 5.73
N ARG A 62 12.48 7.76 7.00
CA ARG A 62 13.87 7.43 7.37
C ARG A 62 14.27 5.96 7.14
N ARG A 63 13.31 5.05 7.01
CA ARG A 63 13.55 3.61 6.72
C ARG A 63 13.49 3.26 5.23
N LEU A 64 13.12 4.20 4.37
CA LEU A 64 13.24 4.03 2.93
C LEU A 64 14.69 4.33 2.54
N SER A 65 15.55 3.31 2.60
CA SER A 65 16.87 3.43 2.02
C SER A 65 16.75 3.37 0.48
N PRO A 66 17.60 4.07 -0.27
CA PRO A 66 17.62 3.98 -1.74
C PRO A 66 17.73 2.52 -2.23
N GLU A 67 18.47 1.68 -1.50
CA GLU A 67 18.64 0.25 -1.76
C GLU A 67 17.36 -0.55 -1.49
N ALA A 68 16.55 -0.14 -0.50
CA ALA A 68 15.25 -0.72 -0.25
C ALA A 68 14.24 -0.36 -1.36
N ILE A 69 14.41 0.78 -2.01
CA ILE A 69 13.58 1.20 -3.15
C ILE A 69 14.03 0.48 -4.43
N THR A 70 15.32 0.44 -4.72
CA THR A 70 15.87 -0.23 -5.92
C THR A 70 15.76 -1.76 -5.83
N GLY A 71 15.84 -2.33 -4.63
CA GLY A 71 15.59 -3.74 -4.36
C GLY A 71 14.10 -4.11 -4.33
N HIS A 72 13.19 -3.13 -4.22
CA HIS A 72 11.76 -3.36 -4.35
C HIS A 72 11.40 -3.53 -5.82
N ARG A 73 11.68 -4.71 -6.37
CA ARG A 73 10.96 -5.16 -7.56
C ARG A 73 9.50 -5.28 -7.12
N PRO A 74 8.55 -4.45 -7.60
CA PRO A 74 7.14 -4.70 -7.33
C PRO A 74 6.90 -6.14 -7.76
N ARG A 75 6.47 -6.96 -6.81
CA ARG A 75 6.21 -8.37 -7.02
C ARG A 75 5.07 -8.46 -8.02
N ARG A 76 5.37 -8.37 -9.32
CA ARG A 76 4.46 -8.73 -10.39
C ARG A 76 4.02 -10.15 -10.05
N PRO A 77 2.73 -10.39 -9.74
CA PRO A 77 2.27 -11.73 -9.47
C PRO A 77 2.66 -12.59 -10.66
N ALA A 78 3.34 -13.72 -10.43
CA ALA A 78 3.91 -14.57 -11.47
C ALA A 78 2.87 -15.25 -12.40
N ALA A 79 1.61 -14.83 -12.33
CA ALA A 79 0.51 -15.24 -13.20
C ALA A 79 -0.59 -14.17 -13.15
N GLU A 80 -0.27 -12.91 -13.45
CA GLU A 80 -1.28 -11.85 -13.49
C GLU A 80 -2.17 -12.05 -14.73
N SER A 81 -3.39 -12.53 -14.52
CA SER A 81 -4.39 -12.65 -15.60
C SER A 81 -4.62 -11.29 -16.27
N PRO A 82 -4.97 -11.26 -17.57
CA PRO A 82 -5.27 -10.01 -18.25
C PRO A 82 -6.41 -9.23 -17.57
N GLU A 83 -7.35 -9.91 -16.91
CA GLU A 83 -8.40 -9.27 -16.13
C GLU A 83 -7.90 -8.61 -14.85
N THR A 84 -6.96 -9.23 -14.13
CA THR A 84 -6.38 -8.67 -12.90
C THR A 84 -5.50 -7.46 -13.23
N LEU A 85 -4.70 -7.54 -14.30
CA LEU A 85 -3.87 -6.43 -14.74
C LEU A 85 -4.74 -5.25 -15.23
N SER A 86 -5.79 -5.53 -16.02
CA SER A 86 -6.78 -4.52 -16.43
C SER A 86 -7.43 -3.81 -15.23
N ARG A 87 -7.81 -4.57 -14.19
CA ARG A 87 -8.39 -4.00 -12.97
C ARG A 87 -7.38 -3.11 -12.23
N SER A 88 -6.15 -3.59 -12.06
CA SER A 88 -5.06 -2.84 -11.41
C SER A 88 -4.74 -1.53 -12.14
N ILE A 89 -4.73 -1.54 -13.48
CA ILE A 89 -4.56 -0.32 -14.29
C ILE A 89 -5.73 0.63 -14.05
N ALA A 90 -6.96 0.13 -14.11
CA ALA A 90 -8.16 0.97 -13.93
C ALA A 90 -8.26 1.56 -12.51
N GLU A 91 -7.90 0.80 -11.48
CA GLU A 91 -7.87 1.27 -10.09
C GLU A 91 -6.83 2.37 -9.92
N ARG A 92 -5.58 2.16 -10.36
CA ARG A 92 -4.51 3.17 -10.28
C ARG A 92 -4.82 4.42 -11.10
N ALA A 93 -5.37 4.26 -12.31
CA ALA A 93 -5.79 5.40 -13.14
C ALA A 93 -6.93 6.19 -12.45
N GLY A 94 -7.86 5.49 -11.80
CA GLY A 94 -8.90 6.12 -11.00
C GLY A 94 -8.36 6.89 -9.80
N GLU A 95 -7.36 6.35 -9.10
CA GLU A 95 -6.66 7.02 -8.00
C GLU A 95 -5.92 8.28 -8.47
N ILE A 96 -5.23 8.21 -9.61
CA ILE A 96 -4.56 9.37 -10.23
C ILE A 96 -5.58 10.47 -10.53
N ARG A 97 -6.71 10.12 -11.16
CA ARG A 97 -7.77 11.08 -11.44
C ARG A 97 -8.28 11.73 -10.15
N ARG A 98 -8.68 10.93 -9.16
CA ARG A 98 -9.19 11.44 -7.88
C ARG A 98 -8.19 12.38 -7.21
N ALA A 99 -6.90 12.02 -7.19
CA ALA A 99 -5.84 12.82 -6.59
C ALA A 99 -5.68 14.21 -7.25
N LEU A 100 -6.00 14.32 -8.55
CA LEU A 100 -5.92 15.56 -9.32
C LEU A 100 -7.23 16.38 -9.29
N THR A 101 -8.38 15.72 -9.11
CA THR A 101 -9.68 16.40 -9.14
C THR A 101 -10.22 16.79 -7.76
N GLU A 102 -9.92 16.03 -6.71
CA GLU A 102 -10.53 16.20 -5.39
C GLU A 102 -9.73 17.15 -4.47
N LEU A 103 -8.45 17.39 -4.76
CA LEU A 103 -7.57 18.25 -3.98
C LEU A 103 -6.89 19.29 -4.86
N PRO A 104 -6.54 20.48 -4.33
CA PRO A 104 -5.64 21.39 -5.03
C PRO A 104 -4.30 20.67 -5.24
N ALA A 105 -3.96 20.42 -6.50
CA ALA A 105 -2.75 19.70 -6.86
C ALA A 105 -1.56 20.67 -6.88
N ASP A 106 -0.59 20.42 -6.00
CA ASP A 106 0.74 21.01 -6.04
C ASP A 106 1.54 20.49 -7.25
N GLU A 107 2.49 21.28 -7.74
CA GLU A 107 3.32 20.95 -8.91
C GLU A 107 3.99 19.57 -8.78
N THR A 108 4.55 19.27 -7.61
CA THR A 108 5.15 17.97 -7.31
C THR A 108 4.16 16.82 -7.40
N ARG A 109 2.90 17.00 -6.95
CA ARG A 109 1.87 15.96 -7.06
C ARG A 109 1.46 15.74 -8.50
N VAL A 110 1.37 16.81 -9.30
CA VAL A 110 1.09 16.71 -10.73
C VAL A 110 2.18 15.89 -11.43
N GLU A 111 3.45 16.12 -11.12
CA GLU A 111 4.58 15.34 -11.65
C GLU A 111 4.52 13.86 -11.21
N MET A 112 4.28 13.61 -9.93
CA MET A 112 4.13 12.25 -9.40
C MET A 112 2.97 11.48 -10.04
N CYS A 113 1.84 12.17 -10.28
CA CYS A 113 0.70 11.60 -10.99
C CYS A 113 1.02 11.32 -12.46
N ALA A 114 1.81 12.18 -13.12
CA ALA A 114 2.27 11.96 -14.49
C ALA A 114 3.21 10.75 -14.59
N LEU A 115 4.11 10.54 -13.63
CA LEU A 115 4.95 9.35 -13.53
C LEU A 115 4.10 8.08 -13.32
N GLY A 116 3.13 8.13 -12.41
CA GLY A 116 2.18 7.03 -12.17
C GLY A 116 1.35 6.68 -13.40
N TYR A 117 0.90 7.69 -14.15
CA TYR A 117 0.18 7.53 -15.40
C TYR A 117 1.02 6.79 -16.45
N ARG A 118 2.31 7.14 -16.60
CA ARG A 118 3.21 6.44 -17.52
C ARG A 118 3.46 4.99 -17.11
N ALA A 119 3.58 4.71 -15.82
CA ALA A 119 3.68 3.34 -15.35
C ALA A 119 2.44 2.53 -15.76
N CYS A 120 1.24 3.11 -15.62
CA CYS A 120 0.00 2.49 -16.08
C CYS A 120 -0.04 2.31 -17.61
N ALA A 121 0.48 3.27 -18.38
CA ALA A 121 0.61 3.17 -19.84
C ALA A 121 1.59 2.07 -20.26
N ASN A 122 2.69 1.87 -19.53
CA ASN A 122 3.61 0.74 -19.75
C ASN A 122 2.95 -0.61 -19.40
N ASP A 123 2.12 -0.64 -18.35
CA ASP A 123 1.34 -1.84 -18.02
C ASP A 123 0.28 -2.15 -19.09
N MET A 124 -0.22 -1.16 -19.84
CA MET A 124 -1.09 -1.39 -21.01
C MET A 124 -0.39 -2.14 -22.15
N ILE A 125 0.92 -1.94 -22.32
CA ILE A 125 1.71 -2.73 -23.28
C ILE A 125 1.71 -4.19 -22.84
N THR A 126 1.97 -4.43 -21.55
CA THR A 126 1.94 -5.78 -20.95
C THR A 126 0.56 -6.43 -21.09
N LEU A 127 -0.51 -5.68 -20.80
CA LEU A 127 -1.89 -6.16 -20.97
C LEU A 127 -2.19 -6.53 -22.41
N THR A 128 -1.70 -5.75 -23.37
CA THR A 128 -1.89 -6.03 -24.80
C THR A 128 -1.19 -7.33 -25.20
N HIS A 129 0.05 -7.55 -24.74
CA HIS A 129 0.74 -8.82 -24.98
C HIS A 129 -0.01 -10.01 -24.39
N LEU A 130 -0.43 -9.95 -23.13
CA LEU A 130 -1.19 -11.03 -22.48
C LEU A 130 -2.52 -11.33 -23.18
N ILE A 131 -3.21 -10.30 -23.68
CA ILE A 131 -4.45 -10.48 -24.44
C ILE A 131 -4.17 -11.12 -25.80
N ASN A 132 -3.11 -10.69 -26.49
CA ASN A 132 -2.73 -11.24 -27.79
C ASN A 132 -2.30 -12.71 -27.69
N GLU A 133 -1.63 -13.09 -26.60
CA GLU A 133 -1.29 -14.49 -26.32
C GLU A 133 -2.54 -15.33 -25.99
N ALA A 134 -3.50 -14.76 -25.26
CA ALA A 134 -4.71 -15.48 -24.86
C ALA A 134 -5.77 -15.58 -25.98
N LEU A 135 -5.79 -14.68 -26.95
CA LEU A 135 -6.84 -14.57 -27.98
C LEU A 135 -6.96 -15.78 -28.94
N PRO A 136 -5.86 -16.34 -29.49
CA PRO A 136 -5.92 -17.40 -30.49
C PRO A 136 -6.68 -18.63 -29.99
N ASN A 137 -6.40 -19.04 -28.76
CA ASN A 137 -6.94 -20.26 -28.15
C ASN A 137 -8.21 -20.02 -27.30
N ALA A 138 -8.70 -18.78 -27.23
CA ALA A 138 -9.83 -18.42 -26.37
C ALA A 138 -11.20 -18.71 -27.01
N PRO A 139 -12.16 -19.29 -26.27
CA PRO A 139 -13.56 -19.39 -26.70
C PRO A 139 -14.22 -18.01 -26.79
N LEU A 140 -15.33 -17.88 -27.55
CA LEU A 140 -16.01 -16.61 -27.83
C LEU A 140 -16.31 -15.78 -26.57
N LEU A 141 -16.81 -16.40 -25.51
CA LEU A 141 -17.09 -15.72 -24.23
C LEU A 141 -15.81 -15.15 -23.59
N ARG A 142 -14.69 -15.89 -23.67
CA ARG A 142 -13.40 -15.44 -23.17
C ARG A 142 -12.87 -14.27 -24.01
N ARG A 143 -13.02 -14.32 -25.35
CA ARG A 143 -12.66 -13.21 -26.25
C ARG A 143 -13.41 -11.92 -25.89
N LEU A 144 -14.71 -12.00 -25.61
CA LEU A 144 -15.50 -10.86 -25.16
C LEU A 144 -15.02 -10.30 -23.81
N LYS A 145 -14.70 -11.18 -22.85
CA LYS A 145 -14.13 -10.77 -21.56
C LYS A 145 -12.79 -10.04 -21.73
N LEU A 146 -11.89 -10.56 -22.55
CA LEU A 146 -10.59 -9.94 -22.85
C LEU A 146 -10.76 -8.55 -23.50
N ARG A 147 -11.68 -8.43 -24.47
CA ARG A 147 -12.00 -7.12 -25.08
C ARG A 147 -12.55 -6.12 -24.06
N ARG A 148 -13.45 -6.57 -23.17
CA ARG A 148 -13.98 -5.73 -22.08
C ARG A 148 -12.89 -5.31 -21.10
N ALA A 149 -11.99 -6.22 -20.73
CA ALA A 149 -10.86 -5.92 -19.86
C ALA A 149 -9.94 -4.85 -20.49
N ARG A 150 -9.60 -5.01 -21.78
CA ARG A 150 -8.83 -3.98 -22.50
C ARG A 150 -9.55 -2.64 -22.51
N LYS A 151 -10.83 -2.63 -22.88
CA LYS A 151 -11.63 -1.41 -22.97
C LYS A 151 -11.70 -0.68 -21.63
N ARG A 152 -11.98 -1.41 -20.54
CA ARG A 152 -12.02 -0.85 -19.17
C ARG A 152 -10.72 -0.13 -18.79
N ALA A 153 -9.57 -0.73 -19.10
CA ALA A 153 -8.29 -0.13 -18.78
C ALA A 153 -7.99 1.12 -19.64
N ILE A 154 -8.38 1.09 -20.92
CA ILE A 154 -8.29 2.25 -21.82
C ILE A 154 -9.17 3.41 -21.32
N ASP A 155 -10.44 3.13 -21.02
CA ASP A 155 -11.41 4.14 -20.61
C ASP A 155 -10.92 4.84 -19.31
N ALA A 156 -10.46 4.06 -18.33
CA ALA A 156 -9.92 4.62 -17.08
C ALA A 156 -8.64 5.45 -17.29
N LEU A 157 -7.74 5.01 -18.19
CA LEU A 157 -6.55 5.78 -18.55
C LEU A 157 -6.88 7.08 -19.29
N ALA A 158 -7.90 7.06 -20.16
CA ALA A 158 -8.38 8.26 -20.84
C ALA A 158 -8.91 9.28 -19.82
N GLU A 159 -9.74 8.83 -18.87
CA GLU A 159 -10.26 9.68 -17.79
C GLU A 159 -9.13 10.25 -16.91
N ALA A 160 -8.08 9.47 -16.63
CA ALA A 160 -6.92 9.97 -15.90
C ALA A 160 -6.10 10.97 -16.74
N ARG A 161 -5.97 10.74 -18.04
CA ARG A 161 -5.23 11.61 -18.97
C ARG A 161 -5.85 13.00 -19.07
N GLU A 162 -7.17 13.08 -19.05
CA GLU A 162 -7.94 14.34 -19.09
C GLU A 162 -7.69 15.19 -17.84
N ALA A 163 -7.47 14.55 -16.68
CA ALA A 163 -7.16 15.25 -15.43
C ALA A 163 -5.70 15.74 -15.34
N ILE A 164 -4.79 15.23 -16.16
CA ILE A 164 -3.35 15.57 -16.10
C ILE A 164 -3.02 16.75 -17.02
N PRO A 165 -2.40 17.83 -16.50
CA PRO A 165 -1.88 18.93 -17.31
C PRO A 165 -0.90 18.43 -18.37
N SER A 166 -1.04 18.93 -19.60
CA SER A 166 -0.22 18.45 -20.72
C SER A 166 1.28 18.73 -20.57
N GLU A 167 1.64 19.74 -19.78
CA GLU A 167 3.02 20.15 -19.48
C GLU A 167 3.74 19.12 -18.59
N ALA A 168 3.05 18.58 -17.58
CA ALA A 168 3.59 17.57 -16.66
C ALA A 168 3.97 16.27 -17.36
N LEU A 169 3.28 15.93 -18.45
CA LEU A 169 3.59 14.77 -19.28
C LEU A 169 4.77 14.99 -20.22
N ARG A 170 5.21 16.23 -20.44
CA ARG A 170 6.42 16.57 -21.20
C ARG A 170 7.63 16.71 -20.27
N ALA A 171 7.49 17.41 -19.16
CA ALA A 171 8.56 17.68 -18.19
C ALA A 171 9.21 16.37 -17.68
N SER A 172 8.39 15.45 -17.20
CA SER A 172 8.86 14.14 -16.75
C SER A 172 9.54 13.30 -17.85
N ARG A 173 9.42 13.65 -19.15
CA ARG A 173 10.04 12.90 -20.26
C ARG A 173 11.52 13.27 -20.41
N GLN A 174 11.85 14.53 -20.13
CA GLN A 174 13.20 15.06 -20.26
C GLN A 174 14.11 14.59 -19.11
N GLU A 175 13.56 14.37 -17.92
CA GLU A 175 14.33 13.87 -16.77
C GLU A 175 14.72 12.38 -16.87
N GLN A 176 14.12 11.63 -17.80
CA GLN A 176 14.40 10.20 -18.01
C GLN A 176 15.35 9.91 -19.19
N GLN A 177 15.83 10.95 -19.90
CA GLN A 177 16.82 10.85 -20.99
C GLN A 177 18.20 11.28 -20.49
#